data_AF-A0AAU0RP47-F1
#
_entry.id   AF-A0AAU0RP47-F1
#
_cell.length_a   1.000
_cell.length_b   1.000
_cell.length_c   1.000
_cell.angle_alpha   90.00
_cell.angle_beta   90.00
_cell.angle_gamma   90.00
#
_symmetry.space_group_name_H-M   'P 1'
#
loop_
_entity.id
_entity.type
_entity.pdbx_description
1 polymer ?
#
loop_
_entity_poly.entity_id
_entity_poly.type
_entity_poly.pdbx_seq_one_letter_code
_entity_poly.pdbx_strand_id
1 'polypeptide(L)'
;MGKDALTTREKIQYSLIGIVVLGGAFIIGRKVVLNNRANNEEQKTFESGSIPAFAKQVKMAFENDGWWGTDVEALRDTIRSIPSKEDFVKVMNSYSRLYNRTMMRDMQDELQTTEYNELLAIIAGKPDTLNSSSSAVIGPTQYLSWAQRLNAAFDIHYGLFPGTDESAVKAVFIEIPSKAVYDQVAAIYRQTYGNDLESDLRSELEFWEYDPMMSIIRSKP
;
A
#
# COMPACT_ATOMS: atom_id res chain seq x y z
N MET A 1 -18.86 14.21 -28.50
CA MET A 1 -19.05 13.70 -27.13
C MET A 1 -17.74 13.81 -26.40
N GLY A 2 -17.78 14.31 -25.16
CA GLY A 2 -16.67 14.93 -24.44
C GLY A 2 -15.47 14.03 -24.23
N LYS A 3 -14.28 14.63 -24.25
CA LYS A 3 -13.04 14.02 -23.75
C LYS A 3 -13.20 13.92 -22.24
N ASP A 4 -13.26 12.71 -21.69
CA ASP A 4 -13.28 12.48 -20.25
C ASP A 4 -12.00 13.04 -19.64
N ALA A 5 -12.09 14.26 -19.10
CA ALA A 5 -11.00 14.86 -18.36
C ALA A 5 -10.97 14.19 -16.99
N LEU A 6 -9.85 13.55 -16.66
CA LEU A 6 -9.60 12.99 -15.34
C LEU A 6 -10.02 13.99 -14.26
N THR A 7 -10.78 13.50 -13.28
CA THR A 7 -11.14 14.25 -12.07
C THR A 7 -9.88 14.66 -11.32
N THR A 8 -9.97 15.67 -10.44
CA THR A 8 -8.82 16.09 -9.61
C THR A 8 -8.29 14.93 -8.76
N ARG A 9 -9.18 14.05 -8.28
CA ARG A 9 -8.87 12.81 -7.55
C ARG A 9 -8.00 11.88 -8.40
N GLU A 10 -8.47 11.57 -9.61
CA GLU A 10 -7.75 10.72 -10.56
C GLU A 10 -6.42 11.35 -10.97
N LYS A 11 -6.35 12.66 -11.21
CA LYS A 11 -5.10 13.34 -11.56
C LYS A 11 -4.04 13.21 -10.46
N ILE A 12 -4.42 13.35 -9.19
CA ILE A 12 -3.48 13.21 -8.08
C ILE A 12 -3.06 11.75 -7.92
N GLN A 13 -4.01 10.81 -7.94
CA GLN A 13 -3.72 9.38 -7.89
C GLN A 13 -2.82 8.94 -9.05
N TYR A 14 -3.16 9.28 -10.30
CA TYR A 14 -2.36 8.97 -11.49
C TYR A 14 -1.02 9.72 -11.54
N SER A 15 -0.90 10.91 -10.95
CA SER A 15 0.38 11.63 -10.89
C SER A 15 1.39 10.93 -9.96
N LEU A 16 0.94 10.42 -8.81
CA LEU A 16 1.76 9.65 -7.87
C LEU A 16 2.11 8.27 -8.44
N ILE A 17 1.15 7.60 -9.08
CA ILE A 17 1.35 6.34 -9.81
C ILE A 17 2.36 6.53 -10.94
N GLY A 18 2.25 7.62 -11.70
CA GLY A 18 3.15 7.93 -12.81
C GLY A 18 4.61 8.03 -12.39
N ILE A 19 4.90 8.63 -11.22
CA ILE A 19 6.27 8.77 -10.71
C ILE A 19 6.87 7.41 -10.31
N VAL A 20 6.10 6.54 -9.64
CA VAL A 20 6.57 5.22 -9.18
C VAL A 20 6.74 4.24 -10.36
N VAL A 21 5.79 4.23 -11.30
CA VAL A 21 5.81 3.36 -12.48
C VAL A 21 6.95 3.74 -13.43
N LEU A 22 7.21 5.04 -13.64
CA LEU A 22 8.33 5.49 -14.48
C LEU A 22 9.70 5.10 -13.92
N GLY A 23 9.85 5.04 -12.59
CA GLY A 23 11.08 4.59 -11.94
C GLY A 23 11.35 3.08 -12.05
N GLY A 24 10.30 2.25 -12.13
CA GLY A 24 10.42 0.78 -12.19
C GLY A 24 10.48 0.17 -13.60
N ALA A 25 10.07 0.90 -14.65
CA ALA A 25 9.83 0.34 -15.98
C ALA A 25 11.07 0.02 -16.83
N PHE A 26 12.31 0.23 -16.36
CA PHE A 26 13.47 0.32 -17.26
C PHE A 26 14.25 -0.98 -17.56
N ILE A 27 13.88 -2.16 -17.04
CA ILE A 27 14.71 -3.37 -17.25
C ILE A 27 13.88 -4.61 -17.59
N ILE A 28 13.49 -4.73 -18.86
CA ILE A 28 13.09 -6.02 -19.47
C ILE A 28 14.18 -6.41 -20.47
N GLY A 29 15.11 -7.28 -20.05
CA GLY A 29 16.26 -7.72 -20.83
C GLY A 29 16.36 -9.25 -20.99
N ARG A 30 16.25 -9.71 -22.24
CA ARG A 30 16.62 -11.00 -22.88
C ARG A 30 16.72 -12.28 -22.01
N LYS A 31 15.81 -13.22 -22.32
CA LYS A 31 15.56 -14.59 -21.80
C LYS A 31 16.74 -15.50 -21.42
N VAL A 32 17.98 -15.23 -21.83
CA VAL A 32 19.14 -16.13 -21.65
C VAL A 32 20.07 -15.70 -20.50
N VAL A 33 20.02 -14.43 -20.09
CA VAL A 33 20.82 -13.91 -18.95
C VAL A 33 20.07 -14.04 -17.60
N LEU A 34 18.80 -14.46 -17.64
CA LEU A 34 17.92 -14.46 -16.47
C LEU A 34 18.13 -15.64 -15.52
N ASN A 35 18.40 -16.87 -16.01
CA ASN A 35 18.49 -18.04 -15.12
C ASN A 35 19.65 -17.96 -14.12
N ASN A 36 20.85 -17.50 -14.54
CA ASN A 36 21.98 -17.32 -13.61
C ASN A 36 21.76 -16.15 -12.64
N ARG A 37 20.94 -15.16 -13.02
CA ARG A 37 20.61 -14.01 -12.15
C ARG A 37 19.53 -14.37 -11.14
N ALA A 38 18.55 -15.18 -11.51
CA ALA A 38 17.51 -15.68 -10.60
C ALA A 38 18.13 -16.52 -9.48
N ASN A 39 19.01 -17.48 -9.80
CA ASN A 39 19.68 -18.31 -8.78
C ASN A 39 20.51 -17.48 -7.78
N ASN A 40 21.22 -16.46 -8.25
CA ASN A 40 22.00 -15.56 -7.39
C ASN A 40 21.11 -14.61 -6.55
N GLU A 41 19.94 -14.21 -7.05
CA GLU A 41 18.98 -13.41 -6.28
C GLU A 41 18.23 -14.29 -5.26
N GLU A 42 17.92 -15.54 -5.61
CA GLU A 42 17.28 -16.51 -4.71
C GLU A 42 18.14 -16.79 -3.48
N GLN A 43 19.47 -16.92 -3.65
CA GLN A 43 20.40 -17.07 -2.52
C GLN A 43 20.36 -15.89 -1.53
N LYS A 44 20.00 -14.69 -1.98
CA LYS A 44 19.91 -13.52 -1.10
C LYS A 44 18.59 -13.49 -0.31
N THR A 45 17.59 -14.29 -0.70
CA THR A 45 16.31 -14.38 0.01
C THR A 45 16.42 -15.00 1.40
N PHE A 46 17.54 -15.65 1.72
CA PHE A 46 17.81 -16.21 3.05
C PHE A 46 18.08 -15.12 4.10
N GLU A 47 18.43 -13.90 3.69
CA GLU A 47 18.57 -12.76 4.57
C GLU A 47 17.19 -12.07 4.73
N SER A 48 16.57 -12.26 5.90
CA SER A 48 15.29 -11.61 6.22
C SER A 48 15.41 -10.08 6.16
N GLY A 49 14.42 -9.43 5.56
CA GLY A 49 14.42 -7.98 5.33
C GLY A 49 15.30 -7.50 4.17
N SER A 50 15.94 -8.41 3.42
CA SER A 50 16.64 -8.06 2.18
C SER A 50 15.65 -7.74 1.05
N ILE A 51 16.12 -6.99 0.04
CA ILE A 51 15.32 -6.67 -1.16
C ILE A 51 14.74 -7.93 -1.84
N PRO A 52 15.51 -9.03 -2.04
CA PRO A 52 14.96 -10.25 -2.64
C PRO A 52 14.00 -10.99 -1.70
N ALA A 53 14.21 -10.93 -0.38
CA ALA A 53 13.27 -11.51 0.58
C ALA A 53 11.90 -10.82 0.53
N PHE A 54 11.86 -9.48 0.46
CA PHE A 54 10.61 -8.75 0.23
C PHE A 54 9.94 -9.13 -1.09
N ALA A 55 10.71 -9.24 -2.18
CA ALA A 55 10.16 -9.66 -3.47
C ALA A 55 9.55 -11.07 -3.40
N LYS A 56 10.17 -11.98 -2.64
CA LYS A 56 9.65 -13.33 -2.39
C LYS A 56 8.38 -13.31 -1.54
N GLN A 57 8.33 -12.51 -0.48
CA GLN A 57 7.14 -12.35 0.36
C GLN A 57 5.95 -11.78 -0.42
N VAL A 58 6.18 -10.79 -1.29
CA VAL A 58 5.14 -10.30 -2.22
C VAL A 58 4.62 -11.43 -3.10
N LYS A 59 5.50 -12.28 -3.64
CA LYS A 59 5.07 -13.40 -4.48
C LYS A 59 4.25 -14.43 -3.70
N MET A 60 4.70 -14.79 -2.50
CA MET A 60 4.00 -15.73 -1.62
C MET A 60 2.61 -15.19 -1.26
N ALA A 61 2.46 -13.88 -1.05
CA ALA A 61 1.15 -13.27 -0.78
C ALA A 61 0.19 -13.41 -1.98
N PHE A 62 0.66 -13.21 -3.22
CA PHE A 62 -0.15 -13.48 -4.42
C PHE A 62 -0.48 -14.97 -4.61
N GLU A 63 0.43 -15.86 -4.22
CA GLU A 63 0.22 -17.31 -4.34
C GLU A 63 -0.64 -17.88 -3.21
N ASN A 64 -0.77 -17.16 -2.09
CA ASN A 64 -1.59 -17.49 -0.93
C ASN A 64 -1.45 -18.96 -0.48
N ASP A 65 -0.22 -19.46 -0.44
CA ASP A 65 0.11 -20.87 -0.12
C ASP A 65 -0.71 -21.91 -0.92
N GLY A 66 -1.13 -21.56 -2.15
CA GLY A 66 -1.93 -22.40 -3.03
C GLY A 66 -3.44 -22.34 -2.77
N TRP A 67 -3.90 -21.52 -1.83
CA TRP A 67 -5.31 -21.16 -1.67
C TRP A 67 -5.73 -20.18 -2.77
N TRP A 68 -7.04 -20.11 -3.01
CA TRP A 68 -7.59 -19.19 -4.00
C TRP A 68 -7.52 -17.74 -3.50
N GLY A 69 -7.31 -16.81 -4.44
CA GLY A 69 -7.19 -15.38 -4.12
C GLY A 69 -5.83 -14.99 -3.56
N THR A 70 -5.64 -13.69 -3.32
CA THR A 70 -4.41 -13.12 -2.74
C THR A 70 -4.55 -12.96 -1.24
N ASP A 71 -3.48 -13.24 -0.50
CA ASP A 71 -3.35 -12.84 0.90
C ASP A 71 -3.02 -11.34 0.97
N VAL A 72 -4.07 -10.51 0.96
CA VAL A 72 -3.95 -9.05 0.91
C VAL A 72 -3.32 -8.49 2.18
N GLU A 73 -3.58 -9.11 3.35
CA GLU A 73 -2.99 -8.69 4.61
C GLU A 73 -1.47 -8.94 4.61
N ALA A 74 -1.01 -10.12 4.19
CA ALA A 74 0.42 -10.41 4.06
C ALA A 74 1.10 -9.52 3.01
N LEU A 75 0.42 -9.24 1.89
CA LEU A 75 0.93 -8.32 0.85
C LEU A 75 1.08 -6.90 1.40
N ARG A 76 0.06 -6.40 2.11
CA ARG A 76 0.05 -5.09 2.77
C ARG A 76 1.20 -4.98 3.75
N ASP A 77 1.36 -5.94 4.65
CA ASP A 77 2.41 -5.92 5.66
C ASP A 77 3.79 -5.96 5.03
N THR A 78 3.99 -6.80 4.00
CA THR A 78 5.24 -6.83 3.24
C THR A 78 5.55 -5.47 2.62
N ILE A 79 4.58 -4.84 1.94
CA ILE A 79 4.77 -3.53 1.32
C ILE A 79 5.04 -2.46 2.38
N ARG A 80 4.36 -2.49 3.53
CA ARG A 80 4.61 -1.57 4.65
C ARG A 80 6.02 -1.68 5.20
N SER A 81 6.56 -2.90 5.31
CA SER A 81 7.92 -3.16 5.79
C SER A 81 9.03 -2.68 4.86
N ILE A 82 8.73 -2.40 3.58
CA ILE A 82 9.71 -1.82 2.65
C ILE A 82 9.99 -0.35 3.07
N PRO A 83 11.22 0.05 3.41
CA PRO A 83 11.44 1.30 4.12
C PRO A 83 11.20 2.59 3.33
N SER A 84 11.49 2.57 2.02
CA SER A 84 11.49 3.77 1.18
C SER A 84 10.99 3.48 -0.24
N LYS A 85 10.67 4.53 -1.00
CA LYS A 85 10.33 4.39 -2.43
C LYS A 85 11.51 3.85 -3.23
N GLU A 86 12.75 4.26 -2.91
CA GLU A 86 13.95 3.72 -3.54
C GLU A 86 14.05 2.20 -3.31
N ASP A 87 13.83 1.74 -2.08
CA ASP A 87 13.87 0.30 -1.77
C ASP A 87 12.70 -0.45 -2.43
N PHE A 88 11.52 0.16 -2.51
CA PHE A 88 10.39 -0.40 -3.25
C PHE A 88 10.72 -0.62 -4.73
N VAL A 89 11.40 0.33 -5.37
CA VAL A 89 11.90 0.16 -6.75
C VAL A 89 12.90 -0.98 -6.85
N LYS A 90 13.81 -1.13 -5.87
CA LYS A 90 14.73 -2.28 -5.82
C LYS A 90 13.97 -3.60 -5.67
N VAL A 91 12.91 -3.64 -4.87
CA VAL A 91 12.04 -4.83 -4.70
C VAL A 91 11.33 -5.18 -6.00
N MET A 92 10.69 -4.22 -6.69
CA MET A 92 10.06 -4.45 -8.00
C MET A 92 11.04 -5.03 -9.03
N ASN A 93 12.28 -4.52 -9.03
CA ASN A 93 13.33 -5.00 -9.90
C ASN A 93 13.78 -6.43 -9.54
N SER A 94 13.88 -6.75 -8.24
CA SER A 94 14.21 -8.13 -7.79
C SER A 94 13.08 -9.11 -8.11
N TYR A 95 11.82 -8.71 -7.89
CA TYR A 95 10.63 -9.47 -8.28
C TYR A 95 10.66 -9.82 -9.77
N SER A 96 10.96 -8.82 -10.62
CA SER A 96 11.06 -9.02 -12.07
C SER A 96 12.18 -9.99 -12.47
N ARG A 97 13.29 -10.01 -11.74
CA ARG A 97 14.39 -10.97 -11.96
C ARG A 97 14.05 -12.38 -11.52
N LEU A 98 13.36 -12.53 -10.38
CA LEU A 98 13.00 -13.83 -9.81
C LEU A 98 11.89 -14.51 -10.62
N TYR A 99 10.86 -13.76 -11.03
CA TYR A 99 9.63 -14.34 -11.56
C TYR A 99 9.38 -14.03 -13.03
N ASN A 100 10.22 -13.20 -13.66
CA ASN A 100 10.04 -12.76 -15.05
C ASN A 100 8.62 -12.17 -15.29
N ARG A 101 8.08 -11.48 -14.26
CA ARG A 101 6.81 -10.75 -14.24
C ARG A 101 7.03 -9.44 -13.50
N THR A 102 6.23 -8.41 -13.79
CA THR A 102 6.34 -7.14 -13.05
C THR A 102 5.41 -7.16 -11.85
N MET A 103 5.90 -6.81 -10.66
CA MET A 103 5.09 -6.72 -9.44
C MET A 103 3.83 -5.87 -9.63
N MET A 104 3.91 -4.73 -10.33
CA MET A 104 2.75 -3.86 -10.59
C MET A 104 1.68 -4.53 -11.44
N ARG A 105 2.06 -5.42 -12.37
CA ARG A 105 1.09 -6.17 -13.18
C ARG A 105 0.40 -7.22 -12.32
N ASP A 106 1.15 -7.93 -11.48
CA ASP A 106 0.58 -8.95 -10.61
C ASP A 106 -0.35 -8.29 -9.57
N MET A 107 0.00 -7.11 -9.04
CA MET A 107 -0.94 -6.31 -8.23
C MET A 107 -2.24 -5.94 -8.99
N GLN A 108 -2.17 -5.61 -10.28
CA GLN A 108 -3.35 -5.25 -11.08
C GLN A 108 -4.21 -6.48 -11.45
N ASP A 109 -3.56 -7.61 -11.71
CA ASP A 109 -4.22 -8.85 -12.11
C ASP A 109 -4.89 -9.53 -10.90
N GLU A 110 -4.29 -9.42 -9.70
CA GLU A 110 -4.67 -10.21 -8.53
C GLU A 110 -5.55 -9.46 -7.49
N LEU A 111 -5.60 -8.12 -7.51
CA LEU A 111 -6.29 -7.32 -6.49
C LEU A 111 -7.56 -6.64 -7.00
N GLN A 112 -8.50 -6.41 -6.09
CA GLN A 112 -9.58 -5.47 -6.32
C GLN A 112 -9.05 -4.04 -6.47
N THR A 113 -9.84 -3.16 -7.09
CA THR A 113 -9.43 -1.76 -7.30
C THR A 113 -9.18 -1.03 -5.98
N THR A 114 -9.95 -1.31 -4.94
CA THR A 114 -9.81 -0.67 -3.61
C THR A 114 -8.54 -1.14 -2.90
N GLU A 115 -8.26 -2.44 -2.90
CA GLU A 115 -7.01 -3.03 -2.40
C GLU A 115 -5.79 -2.50 -3.16
N TYR A 116 -5.85 -2.46 -4.49
CA TYR A 116 -4.78 -1.91 -5.32
C TYR A 116 -4.49 -0.45 -4.96
N ASN A 117 -5.54 0.37 -4.82
CA ASN A 117 -5.42 1.78 -4.46
C ASN A 117 -4.87 1.97 -3.03
N GLU A 118 -5.25 1.11 -2.10
CA GLU A 118 -4.73 1.11 -0.74
C GLU A 118 -3.22 0.88 -0.72
N LEU A 119 -2.74 -0.15 -1.41
CA LEU A 119 -1.31 -0.47 -1.48
C LEU A 119 -0.51 0.63 -2.19
N LEU A 120 -1.07 1.27 -3.22
CA LEU A 120 -0.47 2.45 -3.84
C LEU A 120 -0.37 3.63 -2.87
N ALA A 121 -1.39 3.87 -2.05
CA ALA A 121 -1.35 4.91 -1.04
C ALA A 121 -0.25 4.63 0.01
N ILE A 122 -0.07 3.36 0.42
CA ILE A 122 1.05 2.97 1.29
C ILE A 122 2.39 3.34 0.64
N ILE A 123 2.59 3.00 -0.64
CA ILE A 123 3.84 3.30 -1.36
C ILE A 123 4.06 4.81 -1.49
N ALA A 124 3.02 5.57 -1.79
CA ALA A 124 3.09 7.02 -1.97
C ALA A 124 3.49 7.76 -0.68
N GLY A 125 3.07 7.25 0.48
CA GLY A 125 3.44 7.79 1.79
C GLY A 125 4.88 7.50 2.23
N LYS A 126 5.59 6.58 1.57
CA LYS A 126 6.97 6.25 1.97
C LYS A 126 7.92 7.43 1.76
N PRO A 127 8.96 7.58 2.60
CA PRO A 127 10.04 8.51 2.30
C PRO A 127 10.75 8.10 1.00
N ASP A 128 11.35 9.06 0.31
CA ASP A 128 12.01 8.77 -0.97
C ASP A 128 13.24 7.86 -0.76
N THR A 129 14.03 8.10 0.30
CA THR A 129 15.21 7.30 0.68
C THR A 129 15.31 7.09 2.20
N LEU A 130 16.02 6.05 2.63
CA LEU A 130 16.26 5.70 4.05
C LEU A 130 16.94 6.81 4.88
N ASN A 131 17.87 7.55 4.28
CA ASN A 131 18.69 8.58 4.95
C ASN A 131 18.10 9.99 4.83
N SER A 132 16.82 10.11 4.55
CA SER A 132 16.12 11.39 4.63
C SER A 132 16.02 11.78 6.12
N SER A 133 17.12 12.31 6.69
CA SER A 133 17.33 12.70 8.09
C SER A 133 16.45 13.85 8.58
N SER A 134 15.31 14.07 7.94
CA SER A 134 14.27 14.91 8.51
C SER A 134 13.47 14.00 9.41
N SER A 135 13.52 14.19 10.74
CA SER A 135 12.49 13.71 11.66
C SER A 135 11.16 13.80 10.94
N ALA A 136 10.59 12.65 10.53
CA ALA A 136 9.67 12.58 9.38
C ALA A 136 8.62 13.69 9.49
N VAL A 137 8.82 14.79 8.76
CA VAL A 137 7.88 15.90 8.77
C VAL A 137 6.66 15.32 8.09
N ILE A 138 5.63 15.04 8.87
CA ILE A 138 4.39 14.46 8.37
C ILE A 138 3.79 15.51 7.45
N GLY A 139 4.01 15.31 6.15
CA GLY A 139 3.63 16.23 5.10
C GLY A 139 2.23 15.94 4.57
N PRO A 140 1.70 16.84 3.71
CA PRO A 140 0.39 16.68 3.07
C PRO A 140 0.19 15.31 2.41
N THR A 141 1.23 14.77 1.76
CA THR A 141 1.18 13.45 1.11
C THR A 141 0.92 12.32 2.10
N GLN A 142 1.46 12.41 3.32
CA GLN A 142 1.28 11.38 4.33
C GLN A 142 -0.13 11.41 4.94
N TYR A 143 -0.68 12.61 5.20
CA TYR A 143 -2.07 12.71 5.65
C TYR A 143 -3.04 12.19 4.59
N LEU A 144 -2.79 12.54 3.31
CA LEU A 144 -3.58 12.05 2.19
C LEU A 144 -3.48 10.53 2.03
N SER A 145 -2.28 9.95 2.19
CA SER A 145 -2.12 8.49 2.08
C SER A 145 -2.90 7.75 3.17
N TRP A 146 -2.84 8.20 4.43
CA TRP A 146 -3.65 7.60 5.50
C TRP A 146 -5.15 7.76 5.25
N ALA A 147 -5.61 8.93 4.80
CA ALA A 147 -7.01 9.13 4.45
C ALA A 147 -7.47 8.22 3.29
N GLN A 148 -6.64 8.01 2.27
CA GLN A 148 -6.90 7.07 1.17
C GLN A 148 -6.97 5.62 1.62
N ARG A 149 -6.07 5.20 2.51
CA ARG A 149 -6.07 3.84 3.05
C ARG A 149 -7.30 3.57 3.92
N LEU A 150 -7.71 4.54 4.74
CA LEU A 150 -8.95 4.43 5.53
C LEU A 150 -10.17 4.34 4.62
N ASN A 151 -10.27 5.19 3.60
CA ASN A 151 -11.39 5.12 2.65
C ASN A 151 -11.42 3.80 1.88
N ALA A 152 -10.26 3.28 1.46
CA ALA A 152 -10.18 1.98 0.80
C ALA A 152 -10.57 0.82 1.73
N ALA A 153 -10.23 0.91 3.02
CA ALA A 153 -10.61 -0.08 4.02
C ALA A 153 -12.12 -0.14 4.26
N PHE A 154 -12.85 0.96 4.04
CA PHE A 154 -14.31 1.01 4.15
C PHE A 154 -15.05 0.58 2.87
N ASP A 155 -14.33 0.36 1.77
CA ASP A 155 -14.92 0.13 0.44
C ASP A 155 -14.53 -1.27 -0.09
N ILE A 156 -14.35 -2.25 0.81
CA ILE A 156 -14.11 -3.63 0.39
C ILE A 156 -15.44 -4.34 0.10
N HIS A 157 -15.44 -5.21 -0.90
CA HIS A 157 -16.63 -5.93 -1.33
C HIS A 157 -16.36 -7.43 -1.40
N TYR A 158 -17.18 -8.20 -0.68
CA TYR A 158 -17.23 -9.65 -0.77
C TYR A 158 -18.43 -10.05 -1.65
N GLY A 159 -18.21 -9.98 -2.96
CA GLY A 159 -19.29 -10.15 -3.94
C GLY A 159 -20.28 -8.99 -3.88
N LEU A 160 -21.51 -9.25 -3.44
CA LEU A 160 -22.56 -8.22 -3.32
C LEU A 160 -22.64 -7.58 -1.93
N PHE A 161 -21.83 -8.05 -0.97
CA PHE A 161 -21.88 -7.57 0.40
C PHE A 161 -20.73 -6.58 0.64
N PRO A 162 -21.04 -5.36 1.10
CA PRO A 162 -20.01 -4.47 1.59
C PRO A 162 -19.35 -5.09 2.83
N GLY A 163 -18.11 -4.73 3.08
CA GLY A 163 -17.39 -5.06 4.29
C GLY A 163 -16.36 -4.00 4.63
N THR A 164 -15.67 -4.23 5.74
CA THR A 164 -14.60 -3.38 6.23
C THR A 164 -13.32 -4.19 6.37
N ASP A 165 -12.18 -3.61 5.99
CA ASP A 165 -10.87 -4.19 6.27
C ASP A 165 -10.36 -3.63 7.60
N GLU A 166 -10.74 -4.26 8.72
CA GLU A 166 -10.35 -3.81 10.06
C GLU A 166 -8.84 -3.88 10.24
N SER A 167 -8.16 -4.82 9.56
CA SER A 167 -6.70 -4.94 9.58
C SER A 167 -6.02 -3.71 8.95
N ALA A 168 -6.56 -3.20 7.84
CA ALA A 168 -6.08 -1.99 7.18
C ALA A 168 -6.33 -0.73 8.03
N VAL A 169 -7.52 -0.62 8.65
CA VAL A 169 -7.82 0.47 9.60
C VAL A 169 -6.82 0.46 10.75
N LYS A 170 -6.62 -0.71 11.37
CA LYS A 170 -5.66 -0.91 12.46
C LYS A 170 -4.23 -0.56 12.04
N ALA A 171 -3.81 -0.96 10.84
CA ALA A 171 -2.50 -0.67 10.29
C ALA A 171 -2.26 0.85 10.16
N VAL A 172 -3.25 1.60 9.65
CA VAL A 172 -3.19 3.08 9.61
C VAL A 172 -3.09 3.65 11.01
N PHE A 173 -3.94 3.19 11.93
CA PHE A 173 -3.98 3.72 13.29
C PHE A 173 -2.69 3.48 14.05
N ILE A 174 -2.02 2.34 13.85
CA ILE A 174 -0.70 2.06 14.42
C ILE A 174 0.35 3.06 13.93
N GLU A 175 0.31 3.45 12.65
CA GLU A 175 1.29 4.37 12.04
C GLU A 175 1.10 5.84 12.41
N ILE A 176 -0.14 6.28 12.62
CA ILE A 176 -0.46 7.67 13.01
C ILE A 176 0.18 7.97 14.38
N PRO A 177 1.15 8.87 14.55
CA PRO A 177 1.94 8.91 15.78
C PRO A 177 1.29 9.63 16.97
N SER A 178 0.26 10.45 16.75
CA SER A 178 -0.39 11.25 17.79
C SER A 178 -1.86 11.54 17.48
N LYS A 179 -2.61 11.96 18.50
CA LYS A 179 -4.00 12.42 18.32
C LYS A 179 -4.08 13.62 17.38
N ALA A 180 -3.15 14.57 17.52
CA ALA A 180 -3.10 15.74 16.66
C ALA A 180 -2.91 15.36 15.17
N VAL A 181 -2.12 14.31 14.88
CA VAL A 181 -1.96 13.80 13.51
C VAL A 181 -3.22 13.10 13.03
N TYR A 182 -3.89 12.33 13.90
CA TYR A 182 -5.20 11.76 13.58
C TYR A 182 -6.22 12.84 13.19
N ASP A 183 -6.29 13.96 13.93
CA ASP A 183 -7.20 15.06 13.62
C ASP A 183 -6.91 15.69 12.25
N GLN A 184 -5.62 15.79 11.87
CA GLN A 184 -5.24 16.23 10.53
C GLN A 184 -5.67 15.23 9.45
N VAL A 185 -5.52 13.92 9.71
CA VAL A 185 -6.02 12.87 8.80
C VAL A 185 -7.54 12.98 8.64
N ALA A 186 -8.29 13.15 9.73
CA ALA A 186 -9.74 13.32 9.69
C ALA A 186 -10.16 14.56 8.88
N ALA A 187 -9.45 15.68 9.03
CA ALA A 187 -9.68 16.89 8.25
C ALA A 187 -9.42 16.67 6.75
N ILE A 188 -8.31 16.02 6.40
CA ILE A 188 -7.96 15.69 5.00
C ILE A 188 -8.95 14.67 4.42
N TYR A 189 -9.37 13.69 5.21
CA TYR A 189 -10.39 12.71 4.83
C TYR A 189 -11.68 13.42 4.45
N ARG A 190 -12.18 14.30 5.34
CA ARG A 190 -13.39 15.08 5.07
C ARG A 190 -13.27 15.99 3.86
N GLN A 191 -12.12 16.65 3.68
CA GLN A 191 -11.87 17.46 2.50
C GLN A 191 -11.87 16.63 1.21
N THR A 192 -11.38 15.38 1.28
CA THR A 192 -11.20 14.52 0.11
C THR A 192 -12.49 13.79 -0.27
N TYR A 193 -13.27 13.33 0.71
CA TYR A 193 -14.43 12.45 0.49
C TYR A 193 -15.76 13.10 0.81
N GLY A 194 -15.76 14.28 1.46
CA GLY A 194 -16.99 14.97 1.86
C GLY A 194 -17.68 14.39 3.09
N ASN A 195 -17.29 13.18 3.53
CA ASN A 195 -17.79 12.51 4.72
C ASN A 195 -16.91 12.77 5.94
N ASP A 196 -17.48 12.66 7.13
CA ASP A 196 -16.73 12.74 8.38
C ASP A 196 -16.10 11.37 8.71
N LEU A 197 -14.79 11.36 9.02
CA LEU A 197 -14.07 10.11 9.28
C LEU A 197 -14.62 9.36 10.51
N GLU A 198 -15.05 10.07 11.57
CA GLU A 198 -15.63 9.41 12.74
C GLU A 198 -16.99 8.79 12.40
N SER A 199 -17.81 9.49 11.60
CA SER A 199 -19.07 8.96 11.11
C SER A 199 -18.88 7.67 10.30
N ASP A 200 -17.93 7.67 9.36
CA ASP A 200 -17.63 6.49 8.54
C ASP A 200 -17.12 5.36 9.44
N LEU A 201 -16.15 5.60 10.34
CA LEU A 201 -15.67 4.57 11.28
C LEU A 201 -16.78 3.93 12.12
N ARG A 202 -17.79 4.70 12.55
CA ARG A 202 -18.93 4.19 13.33
C ARG A 202 -19.92 3.39 12.50
N SER A 203 -20.00 3.69 11.20
CA SER A 203 -20.86 2.96 10.26
C SER A 203 -20.22 1.65 9.82
N GLU A 204 -18.90 1.67 9.64
CA GLU A 204 -18.13 0.58 9.03
C GLU A 204 -17.61 -0.44 10.05
N LEU A 205 -17.36 -0.03 11.29
CA LEU A 205 -16.95 -0.94 12.36
C LEU A 205 -18.14 -1.37 13.19
N GLU A 206 -18.18 -2.64 13.57
CA GLU A 206 -19.18 -3.14 14.50
C GLU A 206 -19.06 -2.44 15.86
N PHE A 207 -20.16 -2.37 16.61
CA PHE A 207 -20.18 -1.66 17.90
C PHE A 207 -19.08 -2.16 18.87
N TRP A 208 -18.77 -3.47 18.84
CA TRP A 208 -17.71 -4.05 19.67
C TRP A 208 -16.29 -3.86 19.11
N GLU A 209 -16.14 -3.46 17.85
CA GLU A 209 -14.84 -3.22 17.19
C GLU A 209 -14.42 -1.76 17.29
N TYR A 210 -15.40 -0.85 17.20
CA TYR A 210 -15.17 0.59 17.18
C TYR A 210 -14.34 1.08 18.37
N ASP A 211 -14.75 0.76 19.59
CA ASP A 211 -14.06 1.26 20.79
C ASP A 211 -12.65 0.69 20.96
N PRO A 212 -12.40 -0.63 20.79
CA PRO A 212 -11.05 -1.18 20.76
C PRO A 212 -10.18 -0.57 19.66
N MET A 213 -10.72 -0.37 18.46
CA MET A 213 -9.99 0.25 17.35
C MET A 213 -9.58 1.69 17.71
N MET A 214 -10.54 2.50 18.17
CA MET A 214 -10.28 3.88 18.56
C MET A 214 -9.36 4.00 19.78
N SER A 215 -9.28 2.97 20.63
CA SER A 215 -8.36 2.95 21.76
C SER A 215 -6.90 3.13 21.33
N ILE A 216 -6.53 2.65 20.14
CA ILE A 216 -5.18 2.78 19.55
C ILE A 216 -4.81 4.24 19.37
N ILE A 217 -5.74 5.10 18.94
CA ILE A 217 -5.55 6.54 18.78
C ILE A 217 -5.65 7.25 20.14
N ARG A 218 -6.66 6.89 20.94
CA ARG A 218 -6.88 7.51 22.27
C ARG A 218 -5.69 7.32 23.21
N SER A 219 -4.91 6.25 23.06
CA SER A 219 -3.70 6.00 23.86
C SER A 219 -2.45 6.76 23.40
N LYS A 220 -2.46 7.42 22.23
CA LYS A 220 -1.29 8.15 21.70
C LYS A 220 -1.09 9.49 22.38
N PRO A 221 0.12 10.09 22.35
CA PRO A 221 0.31 11.45 22.80
C PRO A 221 -0.61 12.46 22.08
#